data_AF-K9G8Y6-F1
#
_entry.id   AF-K9G8Y6-F1
#
_cell.length_a   1.000
_cell.length_b   1.000
_cell.length_c   1.000
_cell.angle_alpha   90.00
_cell.angle_beta   90.00
_cell.angle_gamma   90.00
#
_symmetry.space_group_name_H-M   'P 1'
#
loop_
_entity.id
_entity.type
_entity.pdbx_description
1 polymer ?
#
loop_
_entity_poly.entity_id
_entity_poly.type
_entity_poly.pdbx_seq_one_letter_code
_entity_poly.pdbx_strand_id
1 'polypeptide(L)'
;MITNLPEQMTTPNPDHEHFFRYTSGRWLWDEEQQLRDRYKAFNVAELQSLAAKVVRSDSCISITKLAEGGYNKVFRLIMNDGKRVLARIPNPNAGPAFYSTASEVATMELARDFLQIPVPRIFDWSATSNNAVGSEYIIMEEASGTQLGDIWDQLSPDKKLSIMREIVTIESKMLAVSFSHFGSIYFAKDAVEGAVPALLTNEASSELRERVYKKFSIGPTVDRNFWKKERLSMQISRGPWRTPQEYALSVGWRELEWIKNFAVSKAPSEATLISSAQNSPQAHLQLLEKYLKVAPTILDIDPVLTRPTLWHGDLHSSNLFVDDGHITATIDWQGSWAGPLFLQSQTSPIVDYPGSIPLQRPDNFDDLGPEQQAEIKQQIFKSTLYQLYLLETTERNPLLAKAFHLDHGKTRRLPVEFAGNTWDDDIVSFREALINVER
;
A
#
# COMPACT_ATOMS: atom_id res chain seq x y z
N MET A 1 0.18 44.30 13.86
CA MET A 1 -0.16 43.94 15.25
C MET A 1 0.32 42.52 15.47
N ILE A 2 1.29 42.37 16.38
CA ILE A 2 1.78 41.18 17.08
C ILE A 2 1.64 39.85 16.31
N THR A 3 2.69 39.53 15.56
CA THR A 3 3.02 38.18 15.08
C THR A 3 3.49 37.34 16.27
N ASN A 4 2.67 36.39 16.72
CA ASN A 4 3.13 35.31 17.59
C ASN A 4 4.05 34.40 16.77
N LEU A 5 5.34 34.41 17.11
CA LEU A 5 6.30 33.41 16.70
C LEU A 5 5.87 32.03 17.27
N PRO A 6 6.06 30.92 16.55
CA PRO A 6 5.85 29.59 17.12
C PRO A 6 6.87 29.38 18.26
N GLU A 7 6.40 28.78 19.35
CA GLU A 7 7.22 28.34 20.47
C GLU A 7 8.43 27.51 19.99
N GLN A 8 9.55 27.73 20.67
CA GLN A 8 10.84 27.09 20.41
C GLN A 8 10.69 25.57 20.27
N MET A 9 10.88 25.05 19.06
CA MET A 9 11.29 23.65 18.91
C MET A 9 12.63 23.51 19.62
N THR A 10 12.65 22.81 20.74
CA THR A 10 13.88 22.37 21.40
C THR A 10 14.79 21.73 20.36
N THR A 11 16.02 22.24 20.23
CA THR A 11 17.03 21.64 19.36
C THR A 11 17.14 20.15 19.67
N PRO A 12 17.08 19.25 18.66
CA PRO A 12 17.09 17.82 18.90
C PRO A 12 18.34 17.42 19.70
N ASN A 13 18.18 16.56 20.71
CA ASN A 13 19.32 16.03 21.46
C ASN A 13 20.27 15.31 20.47
N PRO A 14 21.56 15.70 20.39
CA PRO A 14 22.53 15.07 19.49
C PRO A 14 22.59 13.54 19.62
N ASP A 15 22.32 13.00 20.81
CA ASP A 15 22.35 11.56 21.07
C ASP A 15 21.27 10.79 20.28
N HIS A 16 20.19 11.46 19.89
CA HIS A 16 19.05 10.87 19.17
C HIS A 16 19.11 11.04 17.66
N GLU A 17 20.16 11.66 17.12
CA GLU A 17 20.26 11.99 15.69
C GLU A 17 20.15 10.74 14.79
N HIS A 18 20.62 9.59 15.28
CA HIS A 18 20.53 8.31 14.58
C HIS A 18 19.07 7.79 14.41
N PHE A 19 18.14 8.25 15.24
CA PHE A 19 16.71 7.96 15.09
C PHE A 19 16.07 8.81 13.99
N PHE A 20 16.58 10.01 13.73
CA PHE A 20 15.99 10.94 12.77
C PHE A 20 16.43 10.67 11.34
N ARG A 21 17.68 10.22 11.16
CA ARG A 21 18.28 9.93 9.87
C ARG A 21 17.88 8.57 9.31
N TYR A 22 17.87 8.48 7.98
CA TYR A 22 17.84 7.22 7.25
C TYR A 22 19.24 6.59 7.24
N THR A 23 19.35 5.29 7.57
CA THR A 23 20.63 4.57 7.71
C THR A 23 20.72 3.24 6.95
N SER A 24 19.62 2.72 6.39
CA SER A 24 19.56 1.41 5.73
C SER A 24 20.08 1.37 4.29
N GLY A 25 20.45 2.51 3.69
CA GLY A 25 20.86 2.55 2.30
C GLY A 25 21.43 3.89 1.86
N ARG A 26 21.91 3.92 0.61
CA ARG A 26 22.49 5.07 -0.09
C ARG A 26 21.90 5.14 -1.50
N TRP A 27 21.88 6.32 -2.10
CA TRP A 27 21.35 6.49 -3.46
C TRP A 27 22.46 6.85 -4.44
N LEU A 28 22.37 6.29 -5.65
CA LEU A 28 23.29 6.61 -6.74
C LEU A 28 23.06 8.03 -7.31
N TRP A 29 21.87 8.59 -7.11
CA TRP A 29 21.47 9.93 -7.58
C TRP A 29 20.67 10.66 -6.52
N ASP A 30 20.79 12.00 -6.50
CA ASP A 30 20.09 12.93 -5.59
C ASP A 30 20.15 12.55 -4.11
N GLU A 31 21.25 11.93 -3.67
CA GLU A 31 21.37 11.34 -2.34
C GLU A 31 21.04 12.31 -1.21
N GLU A 32 21.57 13.54 -1.26
CA GLU A 32 21.29 14.53 -0.23
C GLU A 32 19.79 14.84 -0.13
N GLN A 33 19.09 14.91 -1.27
CA GLN A 33 17.64 15.14 -1.28
C GLN A 33 16.90 13.91 -0.72
N GLN A 34 17.31 12.70 -1.11
CA GLN A 34 16.71 11.46 -0.59
C GLN A 34 16.87 11.31 0.93
N LEU A 35 18.01 11.76 1.47
CA LEU A 35 18.26 11.81 2.91
C LEU A 35 17.42 12.89 3.60
N ARG A 36 17.31 14.09 3.02
CA ARG A 36 16.45 15.18 3.53
C ARG A 36 14.98 14.77 3.58
N ASP A 37 14.49 14.16 2.50
CA ASP A 37 13.10 13.69 2.36
C ASP A 37 12.74 12.58 3.36
N ARG A 38 13.75 11.96 4.00
CA ARG A 38 13.61 10.94 5.03
C ARG A 38 14.14 11.36 6.38
N TYR A 39 14.55 12.62 6.55
CA TYR A 39 14.93 13.15 7.85
C TYR A 39 13.68 13.60 8.59
N LYS A 40 13.47 13.08 9.81
CA LYS A 40 12.34 13.47 10.66
C LYS A 40 12.80 13.55 12.10
N ALA A 41 12.99 14.76 12.60
CA ALA A 41 13.20 15.00 14.01
C ALA A 41 11.87 14.93 14.77
N PHE A 42 11.91 14.38 15.98
CA PHE A 42 10.76 14.29 16.88
C PHE A 42 11.24 14.25 18.33
N ASN A 43 10.34 14.53 19.28
CA ASN A 43 10.65 14.48 20.69
C ASN A 43 10.58 13.03 21.20
N VAL A 44 11.75 12.42 21.38
CA VAL A 44 11.90 11.02 21.82
C VAL A 44 11.35 10.81 23.23
N ALA A 45 11.59 11.75 24.15
CA ALA A 45 11.14 11.64 25.54
C ALA A 45 9.60 11.68 25.63
N GLU A 46 8.96 12.55 24.87
CA GLU A 46 7.50 12.63 24.79
C GLU A 46 6.91 11.37 24.14
N LEU A 47 7.55 10.82 23.11
CA LEU A 47 7.13 9.54 22.52
C LEU A 47 7.20 8.40 23.54
N GLN A 48 8.29 8.32 24.30
CA GLN A 48 8.48 7.34 25.37
C GLN A 48 7.45 7.46 26.48
N SER A 49 7.19 8.70 26.94
CA SER A 49 6.21 8.99 27.99
C SER A 49 4.79 8.64 27.53
N LEU A 50 4.44 9.02 26.29
CA LEU A 50 3.15 8.70 25.69
C LEU A 50 2.97 7.19 25.54
N ALA A 51 3.99 6.48 25.04
CA ALA A 51 3.97 5.03 24.89
C ALA A 51 3.75 4.31 26.23
N ALA A 52 4.44 4.72 27.30
CA ALA A 52 4.24 4.16 28.64
C ALA A 52 2.81 4.42 29.16
N LYS A 53 2.30 5.64 28.96
CA LYS A 53 0.95 6.03 29.38
C LYS A 53 -0.13 5.18 28.71
N VAL A 54 -0.06 4.96 27.39
CA VAL A 54 -1.11 4.27 26.64
C VAL A 54 -1.21 2.78 26.99
N VAL A 55 -0.09 2.15 27.40
CA VAL A 55 -0.07 0.75 27.88
C VAL A 55 -0.09 0.61 29.40
N ARG A 56 -0.31 1.72 30.12
CA ARG A 56 -0.43 1.78 31.58
C ARG A 56 0.81 1.17 32.28
N SER A 57 1.98 1.60 31.86
CA SER A 57 3.27 1.30 32.50
C SER A 57 3.86 2.59 33.09
N ASP A 58 4.71 2.48 34.10
CA ASP A 58 5.23 3.67 34.80
C ASP A 58 6.23 4.46 33.95
N SER A 59 7.04 3.75 33.14
CA SER A 59 8.05 4.38 32.28
C SER A 59 8.49 3.47 31.14
N CYS A 60 9.01 4.10 30.08
CA CYS A 60 9.73 3.43 29.01
C CYS A 60 11.23 3.43 29.33
N ILE A 61 11.85 2.26 29.33
CA ILE A 61 13.26 2.07 29.71
C ILE A 61 14.19 1.97 28.49
N SER A 62 13.65 1.69 27.31
CA SER A 62 14.44 1.55 26.09
C SER A 62 13.63 1.87 24.84
N ILE A 63 14.28 2.52 23.87
CA ILE A 63 13.79 2.72 22.51
C ILE A 63 14.88 2.29 21.53
N THR A 64 14.51 1.48 20.55
CA THR A 64 15.41 1.00 19.50
C THR A 64 14.75 1.18 18.14
N LYS A 65 15.46 1.73 17.15
CA LYS A 65 15.01 1.73 15.75
C LYS A 65 15.08 0.29 15.22
N LEU A 66 13.93 -0.37 15.11
CA LEU A 66 13.80 -1.78 14.75
C LEU A 66 13.93 -1.98 13.24
N ALA A 67 13.25 -1.12 12.48
CA ALA A 67 13.24 -1.15 11.03
C ALA A 67 13.08 0.27 10.50
N GLU A 68 13.59 0.51 9.30
CA GLU A 68 13.30 1.72 8.54
C GLU A 68 13.11 1.36 7.07
N GLY A 69 11.99 1.80 6.51
CA GLY A 69 11.66 1.64 5.11
C GLY A 69 11.89 2.93 4.34
N GLY A 70 11.46 2.93 3.07
CA GLY A 70 11.50 4.14 2.24
C GLY A 70 10.62 5.28 2.77
N TYR A 71 9.62 4.98 3.61
CA TYR A 71 8.54 5.89 3.99
C TYR A 71 8.32 6.03 5.49
N ASN A 72 8.72 5.04 6.31
CA ASN A 72 8.46 5.07 7.74
C ASN A 72 9.67 4.56 8.52
N LYS A 73 9.81 5.05 9.76
CA LYS A 73 10.69 4.47 10.77
C LYS A 73 9.85 3.77 11.83
N VAL A 74 10.27 2.57 12.21
CA VAL A 74 9.60 1.76 13.24
C VAL A 74 10.54 1.60 14.42
N PHE A 75 10.06 2.00 15.58
CA PHE A 75 10.76 1.94 16.85
C PHE A 75 10.11 0.90 17.74
N ARG A 76 10.91 0.03 18.36
CA ARG A 76 10.47 -0.82 19.46
C ARG A 76 10.74 -0.10 20.77
N LEU A 77 9.72 0.04 21.59
CA LEU A 77 9.80 0.61 22.93
C LEU A 77 9.54 -0.48 23.97
N ILE A 78 10.41 -0.55 24.99
CA ILE A 78 10.31 -1.50 26.09
C ILE A 78 9.99 -0.74 27.37
N MET A 79 8.96 -1.18 28.08
CA MET A 79 8.50 -0.60 29.34
C MET A 79 9.19 -1.23 30.55
N ASN A 80 9.12 -0.56 31.70
CA ASN A 80 9.70 -1.05 32.96
C ASN A 80 9.10 -2.38 33.45
N ASP A 81 7.86 -2.69 33.05
CA ASP A 81 7.15 -3.94 33.35
C ASP A 81 7.35 -5.04 32.29
N GLY A 82 8.23 -4.82 31.31
CA GLY A 82 8.53 -5.77 30.24
C GLY A 82 7.55 -5.74 29.06
N LYS A 83 6.50 -4.92 29.10
CA LYS A 83 5.63 -4.73 27.92
C LYS A 83 6.42 -4.12 26.77
N ARG A 84 6.04 -4.50 25.55
CA ARG A 84 6.64 -4.02 24.30
C ARG A 84 5.57 -3.37 23.43
N VAL A 85 5.93 -2.25 22.82
CA VAL A 85 5.08 -1.58 21.82
C VAL A 85 5.93 -1.12 20.64
N LEU A 86 5.28 -0.96 19.49
CA LEU A 86 5.89 -0.34 18.34
C LEU A 86 5.38 1.09 18.19
N ALA A 87 6.29 2.01 17.86
CA ALA A 87 5.94 3.34 17.38
C ALA A 87 6.40 3.48 15.92
N ARG A 88 5.48 3.84 15.04
CA ARG A 88 5.76 4.12 13.63
C ARG A 88 5.70 5.62 13.39
N ILE A 89 6.73 6.17 12.79
CA ILE A 89 6.84 7.59 12.45
C ILE A 89 7.02 7.71 10.93
N PRO A 90 6.10 8.40 10.22
CA PRO A 90 6.24 8.62 8.80
C PRO A 90 7.36 9.64 8.51
N ASN A 91 8.09 9.36 7.45
CA ASN A 91 9.01 10.30 6.83
C ASN A 91 8.22 11.39 6.07
N PRO A 92 8.81 12.56 5.81
CA PRO A 92 8.19 13.61 4.99
C PRO A 92 7.71 13.13 3.61
N ASN A 93 8.36 12.12 3.03
CA ASN A 93 8.00 11.52 1.73
C ASN A 93 6.98 10.37 1.81
N ALA A 94 6.45 10.03 2.99
CA ALA A 94 5.53 8.90 3.18
C ALA A 94 4.20 9.08 2.44
N GLY A 95 3.83 10.33 2.18
CA GLY A 95 2.62 10.71 1.48
C GLY A 95 2.09 12.04 1.99
N PRO A 96 0.85 12.40 1.63
CA PRO A 96 0.24 13.61 2.14
C PRO A 96 0.14 13.56 3.67
N ALA A 97 0.73 14.56 4.33
CA ALA A 97 0.63 14.77 5.76
C ALA A 97 -0.85 14.77 6.18
N PHE A 98 -1.13 14.27 7.39
CA PHE A 98 -2.46 13.96 7.89
C PHE A 98 -3.13 12.78 7.19
N TYR A 99 -3.31 12.83 5.88
CA TYR A 99 -4.14 11.86 5.17
C TYR A 99 -3.55 10.45 5.22
N SER A 100 -2.23 10.29 5.05
CA SER A 100 -1.58 8.97 5.09
C SER A 100 -1.76 8.27 6.44
N THR A 101 -1.44 8.93 7.55
CA THR A 101 -1.58 8.35 8.89
C THR A 101 -3.04 8.15 9.27
N ALA A 102 -3.91 9.15 9.05
CA ALA A 102 -5.33 9.04 9.38
C ALA A 102 -5.99 7.89 8.62
N SER A 103 -5.65 7.70 7.35
CA SER A 103 -6.23 6.62 6.56
C SER A 103 -5.69 5.25 6.92
N GLU A 104 -4.39 5.13 7.20
CA GLU A 104 -3.78 3.87 7.63
C GLU A 104 -4.45 3.35 8.92
N VAL A 105 -4.57 4.21 9.93
CA VAL A 105 -5.19 3.84 11.22
C VAL A 105 -6.65 3.44 11.04
N ALA A 106 -7.44 4.22 10.29
CA ALA A 106 -8.84 3.91 10.04
C ALA A 106 -9.01 2.58 9.30
N THR A 107 -8.14 2.29 8.34
CA THR A 107 -8.15 1.04 7.57
C THR A 107 -7.76 -0.15 8.43
N MET A 108 -6.73 -0.02 9.26
CA MET A 108 -6.32 -1.06 10.21
C MET A 108 -7.45 -1.40 11.18
N GLU A 109 -8.15 -0.40 11.72
CA GLU A 109 -9.26 -0.62 12.65
C GLU A 109 -10.48 -1.25 11.97
N LEU A 110 -10.78 -0.87 10.72
CA LEU A 110 -11.80 -1.53 9.91
C LEU A 110 -11.43 -3.01 9.66
N ALA A 111 -10.20 -3.28 9.18
CA ALA A 111 -9.74 -4.63 8.90
C ALA A 111 -9.78 -5.52 10.15
N ARG A 112 -9.34 -4.99 11.29
CA ARG A 112 -9.28 -5.70 12.57
C ARG A 112 -10.66 -5.95 13.16
N ASP A 113 -11.40 -4.88 13.46
CA ASP A 113 -12.57 -4.94 14.34
C ASP A 113 -13.88 -5.23 13.57
N PHE A 114 -13.87 -5.09 12.25
CA PHE A 114 -15.03 -5.29 11.39
C PHE A 114 -14.86 -6.48 10.43
N LEU A 115 -13.66 -6.66 9.86
CA LEU A 115 -13.39 -7.77 8.95
C LEU A 115 -12.74 -8.99 9.64
N GLN A 116 -12.35 -8.86 10.91
CA GLN A 116 -11.69 -9.91 11.68
C GLN A 116 -10.39 -10.41 11.03
N ILE A 117 -9.69 -9.53 10.32
CA ILE A 117 -8.36 -9.80 9.79
C ILE A 117 -7.35 -9.62 10.94
N PRO A 118 -6.37 -10.52 11.12
CA PRO A 118 -5.37 -10.37 12.15
C PRO A 118 -4.52 -9.14 11.85
N VAL A 119 -4.77 -8.03 12.53
CA VAL A 119 -4.02 -6.76 12.38
C VAL A 119 -3.60 -6.29 13.77
N PRO A 120 -2.35 -5.81 13.96
CA PRO A 120 -1.90 -5.31 15.25
C PRO A 120 -2.83 -4.21 15.79
N ARG A 121 -3.16 -4.29 17.08
CA ARG A 121 -4.01 -3.27 17.72
C ARG A 121 -3.29 -1.92 17.78
N ILE A 122 -4.00 -0.85 17.44
CA ILE A 122 -3.53 0.52 17.65
C ILE A 122 -3.85 0.95 19.09
N PHE A 123 -2.85 1.49 19.78
CA PHE A 123 -3.00 2.02 21.14
C PHE A 123 -3.26 3.52 21.15
N ASP A 124 -2.51 4.27 20.33
CA ASP A 124 -2.67 5.72 20.18
C ASP A 124 -2.04 6.18 18.86
N TRP A 125 -2.44 7.33 18.35
CA TRP A 125 -1.89 7.89 17.10
C TRP A 125 -2.14 9.39 17.00
N SER A 126 -1.34 10.06 16.20
CA SER A 126 -1.60 11.44 15.76
C SER A 126 -1.26 11.58 14.29
N ALA A 127 -2.19 12.13 13.52
CA ALA A 127 -2.00 12.49 12.11
C ALA A 127 -1.52 13.93 11.91
N THR A 128 -1.12 14.64 12.96
CA THR A 128 -0.53 15.98 12.80
C THR A 128 0.72 16.09 13.65
N SER A 129 1.62 17.01 13.30
CA SER A 129 2.76 17.35 14.16
C SER A 129 2.37 18.26 15.34
N ASN A 130 1.10 18.67 15.44
CA ASN A 130 0.60 19.50 16.53
C ASN A 130 0.29 18.65 17.78
N ASN A 131 1.33 18.02 18.32
CA ASN A 131 1.30 17.21 19.53
C ASN A 131 2.68 17.25 20.21
N ALA A 132 2.80 16.73 21.43
CA ALA A 132 4.04 16.80 22.22
C ALA A 132 5.25 16.09 21.56
N VAL A 133 5.01 15.06 20.74
CA VAL A 133 6.05 14.36 19.97
C VAL A 133 6.58 15.24 18.83
N GLY A 134 5.81 16.22 18.36
CA GLY A 134 6.19 17.09 17.25
C GLY A 134 6.18 16.40 15.88
N SER A 135 5.54 15.23 15.79
CA SER A 135 5.45 14.44 14.56
C SER A 135 4.15 13.66 14.52
N GLU A 136 3.72 13.29 13.32
CA GLU A 136 2.80 12.17 13.13
C GLU A 136 3.40 10.90 13.74
N TYR A 137 2.56 10.06 14.32
CA TYR A 137 2.95 8.77 14.86
C TYR A 137 1.77 7.80 14.94
N ILE A 138 2.09 6.50 14.98
CA ILE A 138 1.17 5.42 15.36
C ILE A 138 1.86 4.58 16.43
N ILE A 139 1.28 4.47 17.62
CA ILE A 139 1.70 3.56 18.68
C ILE A 139 0.78 2.34 18.63
N MET A 140 1.36 1.16 18.46
CA MET A 140 0.62 -0.07 18.21
C MET A 140 1.26 -1.30 18.85
N GLU A 141 0.51 -2.37 18.86
CA GLU A 141 0.93 -3.71 19.24
C GLU A 141 2.10 -4.19 18.37
N GLU A 142 3.02 -4.91 18.99
CA GLU A 142 4.05 -5.63 18.27
C GLU A 142 3.45 -6.90 17.66
N ALA A 143 3.62 -7.09 16.35
CA ALA A 143 3.13 -8.27 15.65
C ALA A 143 3.69 -9.55 16.29
N SER A 144 2.80 -10.47 16.66
CA SER A 144 3.18 -11.77 17.24
C SER A 144 3.66 -12.71 16.13
N GLY A 145 4.57 -13.64 16.45
CA GLY A 145 5.09 -14.62 15.50
C GLY A 145 6.37 -14.17 14.78
N THR A 146 6.69 -14.83 13.67
CA THR A 146 7.87 -14.53 12.83
C THR A 146 7.42 -14.06 11.45
N GLN A 147 8.14 -13.12 10.85
CA GLN A 147 7.87 -12.66 9.49
C GLN A 147 7.97 -13.84 8.51
N LEU A 148 6.95 -14.01 7.67
CA LEU A 148 6.83 -15.17 6.79
C LEU A 148 8.01 -15.26 5.81
N GLY A 149 8.50 -14.11 5.32
CA GLY A 149 9.65 -14.03 4.43
C GLY A 149 10.92 -14.68 5.00
N ASP A 150 11.14 -14.60 6.31
CA ASP A 150 12.37 -15.10 6.95
C ASP A 150 12.39 -16.62 7.08
N ILE A 151 11.21 -17.25 7.15
CA ILE A 151 11.09 -18.68 7.42
C ILE A 151 10.45 -19.48 6.27
N TRP A 152 9.94 -18.82 5.23
CA TRP A 152 9.17 -19.46 4.16
C TRP A 152 9.87 -20.70 3.60
N ASP A 153 11.14 -20.60 3.23
CA ASP A 153 11.86 -21.72 2.62
C ASP A 153 12.09 -22.90 3.59
N GLN A 154 12.02 -22.67 4.90
CA GLN A 154 12.20 -23.66 5.96
C GLN A 154 10.88 -24.35 6.36
N LEU A 155 9.73 -23.79 5.97
CA LEU A 155 8.43 -24.35 6.30
C LEU A 155 8.16 -25.65 5.53
N SER A 156 7.51 -26.61 6.21
CA SER A 156 7.01 -27.82 5.56
C SER A 156 5.92 -27.50 4.53
N PRO A 157 5.73 -28.37 3.51
CA PRO A 157 4.64 -28.23 2.54
C PRO A 157 3.26 -28.01 3.17
N ASP A 158 2.95 -28.74 4.25
CA ASP A 158 1.66 -28.63 4.94
C ASP A 158 1.45 -27.25 5.58
N LYS A 159 2.51 -26.67 6.17
CA LYS A 159 2.45 -25.32 6.74
C LYS A 159 2.28 -24.26 5.64
N LYS A 160 2.98 -24.40 4.52
CA LYS A 160 2.80 -23.51 3.35
C LYS A 160 1.38 -23.57 2.80
N LEU A 161 0.79 -24.78 2.74
CA LEU A 161 -0.58 -24.97 2.31
C LEU A 161 -1.59 -24.35 3.29
N SER A 162 -1.37 -24.51 4.60
CA SER A 162 -2.18 -23.86 5.65
C SER A 162 -2.18 -22.34 5.49
N ILE A 163 -0.99 -21.75 5.35
CA ILE A 163 -0.82 -20.30 5.17
C ILE A 163 -1.51 -19.82 3.88
N MET A 164 -1.37 -20.56 2.77
CA MET A 164 -2.07 -20.23 1.53
C MET A 164 -3.58 -20.17 1.72
N ARG A 165 -4.19 -21.13 2.42
CA ARG A 165 -5.64 -21.12 2.72
C ARG A 165 -6.05 -19.94 3.59
N GLU A 166 -5.20 -19.53 4.52
CA GLU A 166 -5.46 -18.34 5.34
C GLU A 166 -5.33 -17.05 4.53
N ILE A 167 -4.41 -16.97 3.56
CA ILE A 167 -4.35 -15.85 2.59
C ILE A 167 -5.67 -15.74 1.83
N VAL A 168 -6.17 -16.86 1.27
CA VAL A 168 -7.48 -16.90 0.58
C VAL A 168 -8.60 -16.44 1.52
N THR A 169 -8.54 -16.79 2.81
CA THR A 169 -9.52 -16.37 3.81
C THR A 169 -9.45 -14.86 4.13
N ILE A 170 -8.24 -14.28 4.17
CA ILE A 170 -8.05 -12.83 4.32
C ILE A 170 -8.60 -12.09 3.09
N GLU A 171 -8.32 -12.59 1.88
CA GLU A 171 -8.90 -12.08 0.63
C GLU A 171 -10.44 -12.16 0.65
N SER A 172 -11.03 -13.26 1.13
CA SER A 172 -12.48 -13.38 1.32
C SER A 172 -13.04 -12.28 2.21
N LYS A 173 -12.37 -11.99 3.33
CA LYS A 173 -12.77 -10.95 4.29
C LYS A 173 -12.73 -9.55 3.67
N MET A 174 -11.75 -9.26 2.82
CA MET A 174 -11.67 -8.01 2.07
C MET A 174 -12.78 -7.90 1.01
N LEU A 175 -13.06 -8.98 0.29
CA LEU A 175 -14.15 -9.05 -0.71
C LEU A 175 -15.55 -8.99 -0.08
N ALA A 176 -15.66 -9.31 1.21
CA ALA A 176 -16.91 -9.28 1.96
C ALA A 176 -17.40 -7.86 2.28
N VAL A 177 -16.69 -6.81 1.83
CA VAL A 177 -17.16 -5.42 1.88
C VAL A 177 -17.00 -4.72 0.54
N SER A 178 -17.98 -3.91 0.18
CA SER A 178 -17.88 -2.97 -0.93
C SER A 178 -18.53 -1.66 -0.54
N PHE A 179 -17.94 -0.54 -0.96
CA PHE A 179 -18.37 0.80 -0.57
C PHE A 179 -19.20 1.46 -1.68
N SER A 180 -19.86 2.57 -1.33
CA SER A 180 -20.59 3.41 -2.28
C SER A 180 -19.72 4.33 -3.12
N HIS A 181 -18.49 4.60 -2.67
CA HIS A 181 -17.56 5.53 -3.31
C HIS A 181 -16.15 4.94 -3.34
N PHE A 182 -15.35 5.43 -4.28
CA PHE A 182 -13.94 5.10 -4.43
C PHE A 182 -13.09 6.13 -3.71
N GLY A 183 -12.10 5.68 -2.93
CA GLY A 183 -11.23 6.57 -2.16
C GLY A 183 -10.63 5.89 -0.94
N SER A 184 -9.88 6.66 -0.17
CA SER A 184 -9.25 6.16 1.06
C SER A 184 -10.22 6.22 2.24
N ILE A 185 -10.04 5.32 3.21
CA ILE A 185 -10.90 5.19 4.39
C ILE A 185 -10.36 6.11 5.49
N TYR A 186 -11.24 6.83 6.17
CA TYR A 186 -10.92 7.70 7.31
C TYR A 186 -11.92 7.48 8.44
N PHE A 187 -11.64 7.96 9.66
CA PHE A 187 -12.69 8.02 10.67
C PHE A 187 -13.64 9.18 10.40
N ALA A 188 -14.94 8.95 10.58
CA ALA A 188 -15.96 9.98 10.40
C ALA A 188 -15.75 11.19 11.33
N LYS A 189 -15.17 10.96 12.52
CA LYS A 189 -14.86 12.02 13.51
C LYS A 189 -13.77 12.99 13.05
N ASP A 190 -12.92 12.60 12.10
CA ASP A 190 -11.82 13.43 11.62
C ASP A 190 -12.31 14.53 10.66
N ALA A 191 -13.58 14.46 10.23
CA ALA A 191 -14.26 15.47 9.43
C ALA A 191 -13.47 15.91 8.19
N VAL A 192 -12.85 14.94 7.51
CA VAL A 192 -12.02 15.17 6.31
C VAL A 192 -12.84 15.89 5.24
N GLU A 193 -12.29 16.99 4.71
CA GLU A 193 -12.96 17.80 3.70
C GLU A 193 -13.31 16.97 2.45
N GLY A 194 -14.57 17.07 2.00
CA GLY A 194 -15.08 16.34 0.84
C GLY A 194 -15.35 14.85 1.09
N ALA A 195 -15.05 14.31 2.28
CA ALA A 195 -15.34 12.92 2.59
C ALA A 195 -16.85 12.66 2.76
N VAL A 196 -17.26 11.45 2.39
CA VAL A 196 -18.65 10.97 2.49
C VAL A 196 -18.73 9.78 3.44
N PRO A 197 -19.88 9.52 4.09
CA PRO A 197 -20.01 8.35 4.96
C PRO A 197 -19.68 7.05 4.23
N ALA A 198 -18.99 6.14 4.91
CA ALA A 198 -18.63 4.83 4.36
C ALA A 198 -19.87 3.90 4.34
N LEU A 199 -20.68 4.03 3.29
CA LEU A 199 -21.84 3.17 3.06
C LEU A 199 -21.42 1.88 2.38
N LEU A 200 -21.75 0.74 2.99
CA LEU A 200 -21.57 -0.57 2.39
C LEU A 200 -22.72 -0.89 1.42
N THR A 201 -22.39 -1.36 0.23
CA THR A 201 -23.35 -1.62 -0.88
C THR A 201 -23.64 -3.11 -1.10
N ASN A 202 -22.87 -4.00 -0.49
CA ASN A 202 -23.00 -5.45 -0.62
C ASN A 202 -23.87 -6.06 0.49
N GLU A 203 -24.11 -7.37 0.46
CA GLU A 203 -24.95 -8.15 1.39
C GLU A 203 -24.42 -8.25 2.84
N ALA A 204 -23.61 -7.29 3.30
CA ALA A 204 -23.24 -7.15 4.71
C ALA A 204 -24.48 -7.02 5.62
N SER A 205 -24.41 -7.55 6.84
CA SER A 205 -25.51 -7.47 7.81
C SER A 205 -25.87 -6.02 8.14
N SER A 206 -27.13 -5.77 8.47
CA SER A 206 -27.60 -4.42 8.83
C SER A 206 -26.80 -3.82 9.99
N GLU A 207 -26.41 -4.63 10.99
CA GLU A 207 -25.58 -4.13 12.10
C GLU A 207 -24.17 -3.73 11.62
N LEU A 208 -23.57 -4.52 10.73
CA LEU A 208 -22.25 -4.21 10.19
C LEU A 208 -22.29 -2.90 9.38
N ARG A 209 -23.30 -2.75 8.51
CA ARG A 209 -23.49 -1.53 7.71
C ARG A 209 -23.64 -0.28 8.58
N GLU A 210 -24.45 -0.36 9.63
CA GLU A 210 -24.67 0.76 10.55
C GLU A 210 -23.39 1.12 11.33
N ARG A 211 -22.68 0.12 11.84
CA ARG A 211 -21.42 0.35 12.58
C ARG A 211 -20.35 0.97 11.68
N VAL A 212 -20.22 0.52 10.43
CA VAL A 212 -19.26 1.10 9.46
C VAL A 212 -19.66 2.52 9.11
N TYR A 213 -20.94 2.77 8.79
CA TYR A 213 -21.46 4.09 8.47
C TYR A 213 -21.19 5.13 9.58
N LYS A 214 -21.39 4.74 10.85
CA LYS A 214 -21.18 5.63 11.99
C LYS A 214 -19.71 5.95 12.26
N LYS A 215 -18.80 5.04 11.89
CA LYS A 215 -17.40 5.10 12.32
C LYS A 215 -16.46 5.60 11.23
N PHE A 216 -16.77 5.32 9.97
CA PHE A 216 -15.85 5.56 8.86
C PHE A 216 -16.47 6.43 7.77
N SER A 217 -15.59 7.08 7.01
CA SER A 217 -15.90 7.86 5.81
C SER A 217 -14.95 7.49 4.68
N ILE A 218 -15.39 7.62 3.43
CA ILE A 218 -14.55 7.54 2.24
C ILE A 218 -14.19 8.96 1.83
N GLY A 219 -12.89 9.26 1.78
CA GLY A 219 -12.36 10.58 1.49
C GLY A 219 -11.39 10.58 0.31
N PRO A 220 -10.58 11.65 0.18
CA PRO A 220 -9.60 11.75 -0.89
C PRO A 220 -8.56 10.63 -0.79
N THR A 221 -8.01 10.22 -1.93
CA THR A 221 -6.97 9.18 -2.00
C THR A 221 -5.69 9.63 -1.31
N VAL A 222 -5.01 8.69 -0.66
CA VAL A 222 -3.65 8.86 -0.13
C VAL A 222 -2.55 8.50 -1.15
N ASP A 223 -2.91 8.10 -2.37
CA ASP A 223 -1.95 7.79 -3.43
C ASP A 223 -1.03 8.99 -3.67
N ARG A 224 0.26 8.77 -3.41
CA ARG A 224 1.33 9.77 -3.49
C ARG A 224 1.41 10.45 -4.84
N ASN A 225 0.99 9.79 -5.92
CA ASN A 225 0.95 10.41 -7.24
C ASN A 225 -0.05 11.58 -7.32
N PHE A 226 -1.04 11.68 -6.42
CA PHE A 226 -1.93 12.85 -6.31
C PHE A 226 -1.34 14.01 -5.48
N TRP A 227 -0.20 13.81 -4.82
CA TRP A 227 0.29 14.74 -3.80
C TRP A 227 1.77 15.12 -3.97
N LYS A 228 2.57 14.36 -4.73
CA LYS A 228 3.99 14.63 -4.90
C LYS A 228 4.28 15.91 -5.70
N LYS A 229 5.36 16.61 -5.32
CA LYS A 229 5.86 17.82 -6.00
C LYS A 229 4.75 18.89 -6.12
N GLU A 230 4.62 19.52 -7.28
CA GLU A 230 3.67 20.61 -7.53
C GLU A 230 2.21 20.15 -7.44
N ARG A 231 1.94 18.84 -7.57
CA ARG A 231 0.58 18.26 -7.43
C ARG A 231 -0.01 18.51 -6.05
N LEU A 232 0.81 18.74 -5.02
CA LEU A 232 0.35 19.17 -3.70
C LEU A 232 -0.49 20.45 -3.75
N SER A 233 -0.09 21.40 -4.61
CA SER A 233 -0.69 22.73 -4.73
C SER A 233 -1.76 22.84 -5.81
N MET A 234 -1.88 21.82 -6.68
CA MET A 234 -2.83 21.83 -7.79
C MET A 234 -4.27 21.60 -7.31
N GLN A 235 -5.21 22.29 -7.96
CA GLN A 235 -6.65 22.09 -7.80
C GLN A 235 -7.11 20.92 -8.67
N ILE A 236 -6.85 19.70 -8.20
CA ILE A 236 -7.20 18.43 -8.87
C ILE A 236 -8.21 17.63 -8.06
N SER A 237 -9.00 16.80 -8.74
CA SER A 237 -9.88 15.84 -8.09
C SER A 237 -9.05 14.75 -7.42
N ARG A 238 -9.19 14.60 -6.09
CA ARG A 238 -8.54 13.56 -5.30
C ARG A 238 -9.53 12.52 -4.79
N GLY A 239 -10.77 12.55 -5.28
CA GLY A 239 -11.88 11.79 -4.75
C GLY A 239 -12.52 12.45 -3.52
N PRO A 240 -13.45 11.75 -2.85
CA PRO A 240 -13.95 10.44 -3.21
C PRO A 240 -14.71 10.46 -4.56
N TRP A 241 -14.56 9.42 -5.37
CA TRP A 241 -15.23 9.31 -6.68
C TRP A 241 -16.49 8.45 -6.57
N ARG A 242 -17.50 8.72 -7.40
CA ARG A 242 -18.75 7.94 -7.43
C ARG A 242 -18.68 6.76 -8.39
N THR A 243 -17.91 6.91 -9.46
CA THR A 243 -17.80 5.90 -10.52
C THR A 243 -16.32 5.55 -10.74
N PRO A 244 -16.02 4.32 -11.19
CA PRO A 244 -14.65 3.94 -11.51
C PRO A 244 -14.11 4.79 -12.67
N GLN A 245 -14.97 5.24 -13.60
CA GLN A 245 -14.63 6.13 -14.70
C GLN A 245 -14.13 7.49 -14.22
N GLU A 246 -14.79 8.09 -13.22
CA GLU A 246 -14.33 9.35 -12.60
C GLU A 246 -12.92 9.20 -12.01
N TYR A 247 -12.62 8.07 -11.37
CA TYR A 247 -11.28 7.77 -10.86
C TYR A 247 -10.25 7.73 -12.00
N ALA A 248 -10.48 6.89 -13.03
CA ALA A 248 -9.54 6.75 -14.14
C ALA A 248 -9.32 8.07 -14.90
N LEU A 249 -10.39 8.82 -15.15
CA LEU A 249 -10.29 10.15 -15.75
C LEU A 249 -9.47 11.10 -14.85
N SER A 250 -9.67 11.07 -13.53
CA SER A 250 -8.91 11.91 -12.60
C SER A 250 -7.41 11.61 -12.63
N VAL A 251 -7.02 10.35 -12.80
CA VAL A 251 -5.61 9.96 -12.99
C VAL A 251 -5.03 10.63 -14.25
N GLY A 252 -5.72 10.52 -15.39
CA GLY A 252 -5.27 11.12 -16.65
C GLY A 252 -5.25 12.65 -16.63
N TRP A 253 -6.31 13.28 -16.12
CA TRP A 253 -6.41 14.74 -16.04
C TRP A 253 -5.35 15.34 -15.12
N ARG A 254 -5.09 14.71 -13.97
CA ARG A 254 -4.02 15.13 -13.06
C ARG A 254 -2.68 15.19 -13.79
N GLU A 255 -2.29 14.10 -14.45
CA GLU A 255 -0.99 14.02 -15.11
C GLU A 255 -0.89 14.97 -16.30
N LEU A 256 -1.97 15.10 -17.07
CA LEU A 256 -2.06 16.01 -18.20
C LEU A 256 -1.89 17.47 -17.75
N GLU A 257 -2.59 17.89 -16.71
CA GLU A 257 -2.48 19.24 -16.16
C GLU A 257 -1.12 19.49 -15.51
N TRP A 258 -0.53 18.50 -14.84
CA TRP A 258 0.82 18.66 -14.29
C TRP A 258 1.86 18.84 -15.40
N ILE A 259 1.80 18.03 -16.46
CA ILE A 259 2.76 18.12 -17.59
C ILE A 259 2.64 19.48 -18.30
N LYS A 260 1.43 19.97 -18.56
CA LYS A 260 1.22 21.28 -19.20
C LYS A 260 1.89 22.43 -18.46
N ASN A 261 1.85 22.40 -17.13
CA ASN A 261 2.23 23.53 -16.30
C ASN A 261 3.66 23.42 -15.71
N PHE A 262 4.17 22.20 -15.51
CA PHE A 262 5.37 21.96 -14.70
C PHE A 262 6.40 21.03 -15.32
N ALA A 263 6.12 20.33 -16.44
CA ALA A 263 7.12 19.45 -17.04
C ALA A 263 8.29 20.27 -17.63
N VAL A 264 9.50 19.94 -17.20
CA VAL A 264 10.75 20.55 -17.68
C VAL A 264 11.58 19.49 -18.38
N SER A 265 11.76 19.64 -19.69
CA SER A 265 12.64 18.77 -20.46
C SER A 265 14.09 18.89 -19.99
N LYS A 266 14.73 17.74 -19.79
CA LYS A 266 16.15 17.59 -19.51
C LYS A 266 16.99 18.08 -20.68
N ALA A 267 18.20 18.58 -20.40
CA ALA A 267 19.14 18.93 -21.46
C ALA A 267 19.61 17.67 -22.21
N PRO A 268 19.88 17.74 -23.54
CA PRO A 268 20.35 16.59 -24.32
C PRO A 268 21.64 15.94 -23.81
N SER A 269 22.44 16.69 -23.03
CA SER A 269 23.70 16.25 -22.44
C SER A 269 23.55 15.56 -21.08
N GLU A 270 22.33 15.49 -20.52
CA GLU A 270 22.11 14.83 -19.23
C GLU A 270 22.20 13.30 -19.38
N ALA A 271 23.07 12.69 -18.58
CA ALA A 271 23.27 11.23 -18.57
C ALA A 271 22.01 10.43 -18.15
N THR A 272 21.01 11.07 -17.57
CA THR A 272 19.74 10.45 -17.12
C THR A 272 18.62 10.55 -18.16
N LEU A 273 18.93 10.99 -19.39
CA LEU A 273 17.98 11.03 -20.49
C LEU A 273 17.74 9.62 -21.03
N ILE A 274 16.54 9.08 -20.78
CA ILE A 274 16.16 7.72 -21.20
C ILE A 274 15.89 7.67 -22.71
N SER A 275 15.07 8.61 -23.21
CA SER A 275 14.77 8.74 -24.63
C SER A 275 14.28 10.15 -24.98
N SER A 276 14.32 10.50 -26.27
CA SER A 276 13.76 11.76 -26.75
C SER A 276 12.23 11.85 -26.56
N ALA A 277 11.53 10.72 -26.65
CA ALA A 277 10.10 10.63 -26.40
C ALA A 277 9.76 10.89 -24.92
N GLN A 278 10.51 10.27 -24.00
CA GLN A 278 10.37 10.48 -22.55
C GLN A 278 10.62 11.94 -22.15
N ASN A 279 11.47 12.63 -22.90
CA ASN A 279 11.84 14.00 -22.61
C ASN A 279 10.91 15.04 -23.29
N SER A 280 9.86 14.62 -23.98
CA SER A 280 8.99 15.48 -24.79
C SER A 280 7.61 15.65 -24.15
N PRO A 281 7.30 16.78 -23.47
CA PRO A 281 5.99 17.02 -22.89
C PRO A 281 4.84 16.79 -23.88
N GLN A 282 5.03 17.21 -25.14
CA GLN A 282 4.03 17.03 -26.19
C GLN A 282 3.73 15.55 -26.49
N ALA A 283 4.73 14.67 -26.42
CA ALA A 283 4.52 13.23 -26.62
C ALA A 283 3.65 12.62 -25.50
N HIS A 284 3.91 13.00 -24.25
CA HIS A 284 3.09 12.57 -23.11
C HIS A 284 1.66 13.08 -23.22
N LEU A 285 1.49 14.38 -23.53
CA LEU A 285 0.16 14.99 -23.67
C LEU A 285 -0.67 14.29 -24.75
N GLN A 286 -0.08 13.97 -25.91
CA GLN A 286 -0.79 13.25 -26.98
C GLN A 286 -1.25 11.85 -26.55
N LEU A 287 -0.44 11.12 -25.76
CA LEU A 287 -0.84 9.81 -25.25
C LEU A 287 -1.90 9.91 -24.17
N LEU A 288 -1.79 10.88 -23.26
CA LEU A 288 -2.79 11.14 -22.21
C LEU A 288 -4.14 11.54 -22.81
N GLU A 289 -4.17 12.36 -23.87
CA GLU A 289 -5.39 12.69 -24.61
C GLU A 289 -6.05 11.44 -25.24
N LYS A 290 -5.25 10.47 -25.72
CA LYS A 290 -5.77 9.19 -26.20
C LYS A 290 -6.31 8.35 -25.06
N TYR A 291 -5.57 8.25 -23.96
CA TYR A 291 -6.01 7.56 -22.75
C TYR A 291 -7.36 8.09 -22.25
N LEU A 292 -7.53 9.41 -22.15
CA LEU A 292 -8.78 10.04 -21.69
C LEU A 292 -9.99 9.67 -22.57
N LYS A 293 -9.78 9.37 -23.85
CA LYS A 293 -10.85 8.90 -24.74
C LYS A 293 -11.24 7.44 -24.49
N VAL A 294 -10.29 6.59 -24.13
CA VAL A 294 -10.51 5.13 -23.95
C VAL A 294 -10.76 4.73 -22.50
N ALA A 295 -10.36 5.53 -21.52
CA ALA A 295 -10.45 5.22 -20.09
C ALA A 295 -11.87 4.84 -19.63
N PRO A 296 -12.96 5.53 -20.08
CA PRO A 296 -14.31 5.10 -19.72
C PRO A 296 -14.67 3.71 -20.25
N THR A 297 -14.25 3.38 -21.48
CA THR A 297 -14.52 2.09 -22.14
C THR A 297 -13.71 0.94 -21.55
N ILE A 298 -12.48 1.21 -21.11
CA ILE A 298 -11.64 0.24 -20.38
C ILE A 298 -12.37 -0.28 -19.14
N LEU A 299 -13.12 0.60 -18.48
CA LEU A 299 -13.88 0.35 -17.25
C LEU A 299 -15.34 -0.07 -17.49
N ASP A 300 -15.78 -0.12 -18.74
CA ASP A 300 -17.10 -0.62 -19.12
C ASP A 300 -17.08 -2.15 -19.20
N ILE A 301 -17.03 -2.75 -18.00
CA ILE A 301 -17.06 -4.20 -17.77
C ILE A 301 -18.11 -4.50 -16.69
N ASP A 302 -18.26 -5.77 -16.34
CA ASP A 302 -19.17 -6.18 -15.27
C ASP A 302 -19.02 -5.29 -14.00
N PRO A 303 -20.08 -4.60 -13.54
CA PRO A 303 -20.03 -3.70 -12.39
C PRO A 303 -19.53 -4.37 -11.11
N VAL A 304 -19.68 -5.68 -10.97
CA VAL A 304 -19.16 -6.43 -9.82
C VAL A 304 -17.63 -6.41 -9.78
N LEU A 305 -16.97 -6.35 -10.93
CA LEU A 305 -15.50 -6.27 -11.05
C LEU A 305 -14.96 -4.84 -10.90
N THR A 306 -15.81 -3.82 -11.05
CA THR A 306 -15.43 -2.42 -10.90
C THR A 306 -15.94 -1.79 -9.61
N ARG A 307 -16.63 -2.54 -8.75
CA ARG A 307 -17.15 -2.06 -7.47
C ARG A 307 -16.02 -1.58 -6.54
N PRO A 308 -16.24 -0.55 -5.69
CA PRO A 308 -15.25 -0.09 -4.72
C PRO A 308 -14.99 -1.17 -3.67
N THR A 309 -13.83 -1.79 -3.71
CA THR A 309 -13.44 -2.90 -2.84
C THR A 309 -12.19 -2.50 -2.08
N LEU A 310 -12.19 -2.66 -0.75
CA LEU A 310 -10.98 -2.53 0.05
C LEU A 310 -10.03 -3.66 -0.34
N TRP A 311 -8.78 -3.33 -0.64
CA TRP A 311 -7.77 -4.33 -0.96
C TRP A 311 -6.43 -4.02 -0.31
N HIS A 312 -5.72 -5.07 0.10
CA HIS A 312 -4.34 -4.98 0.55
C HIS A 312 -3.42 -5.23 -0.64
N GLY A 313 -2.99 -4.15 -1.31
CA GLY A 313 -2.20 -4.23 -2.55
C GLY A 313 -0.80 -4.83 -2.39
N ASP A 314 -0.27 -4.89 -1.16
CA ASP A 314 1.10 -5.32 -0.87
C ASP A 314 1.16 -6.55 0.07
N LEU A 315 0.32 -7.56 -0.17
CA LEU A 315 0.23 -8.76 0.65
C LEU A 315 1.35 -9.78 0.34
N HIS A 316 2.60 -9.36 0.50
CA HIS A 316 3.79 -10.18 0.32
C HIS A 316 4.30 -10.79 1.64
N SER A 317 5.25 -11.73 1.56
CA SER A 317 5.74 -12.50 2.72
C SER A 317 6.34 -11.64 3.86
N SER A 318 6.84 -10.44 3.56
CA SER A 318 7.36 -9.53 4.59
C SER A 318 6.28 -8.79 5.38
N ASN A 319 5.03 -8.81 4.91
CA ASN A 319 3.88 -8.14 5.56
C ASN A 319 2.97 -9.12 6.32
N LEU A 320 3.38 -10.39 6.40
CA LEU A 320 2.68 -11.44 7.13
C LEU A 320 3.57 -11.98 8.25
N PHE A 321 3.00 -12.09 9.45
CA PHE A 321 3.61 -12.80 10.56
C PHE A 321 2.88 -14.11 10.78
N VAL A 322 3.64 -15.14 11.12
CA VAL A 322 3.11 -16.48 11.34
C VAL A 322 3.64 -17.10 12.62
N ASP A 323 2.81 -17.94 13.23
CA ASP A 323 3.20 -18.84 14.30
C ASP A 323 2.61 -20.22 14.03
N ASP A 324 3.45 -21.26 14.13
CA ASP A 324 3.13 -22.65 13.82
C ASP A 324 2.33 -22.93 12.52
N GLY A 325 2.50 -22.10 11.47
CA GLY A 325 1.78 -22.27 10.20
C GLY A 325 0.41 -21.56 10.15
N HIS A 326 0.14 -20.67 11.09
CA HIS A 326 -1.03 -19.79 11.15
C HIS A 326 -0.60 -18.32 11.05
N ILE A 327 -1.36 -17.50 10.34
CA ILE A 327 -1.15 -16.06 10.22
C ILE A 327 -1.62 -15.37 11.51
N THR A 328 -0.69 -14.75 12.19
CA THR A 328 -0.90 -14.05 13.47
C THR A 328 -1.04 -12.54 13.31
N ALA A 329 -0.46 -11.97 12.24
CA ALA A 329 -0.63 -10.57 11.90
C ALA A 329 -0.41 -10.28 10.41
N THR A 330 -1.18 -9.32 9.89
CA THR A 330 -1.04 -8.68 8.59
C THR A 330 -0.76 -7.20 8.83
N ILE A 331 0.40 -6.74 8.38
CA ILE A 331 0.89 -5.37 8.58
C ILE A 331 0.93 -4.59 7.27
N ASP A 332 1.21 -3.29 7.39
CA ASP A 332 1.38 -2.34 6.30
C ASP A 332 0.12 -2.07 5.44
N TRP A 333 -0.93 -1.60 6.11
CA TRP A 333 -2.18 -1.15 5.49
C TRP A 333 -2.09 0.27 4.89
N GLN A 334 -0.89 0.86 4.86
CA GLN A 334 -0.70 2.20 4.30
C GLN A 334 -0.96 2.18 2.80
N GLY A 335 -1.81 3.08 2.32
CA GLY A 335 -2.14 3.16 0.89
C GLY A 335 -3.28 2.23 0.45
N SER A 336 -3.78 1.36 1.32
CA SER A 336 -5.03 0.64 1.06
C SER A 336 -6.19 1.62 0.86
N TRP A 337 -7.06 1.29 -0.09
CA TRP A 337 -8.18 2.14 -0.46
C TRP A 337 -9.32 1.30 -1.04
N ALA A 338 -10.50 1.91 -1.17
CA ALA A 338 -11.65 1.33 -1.84
C ALA A 338 -11.55 1.62 -3.35
N GLY A 339 -10.93 0.71 -4.11
CA GLY A 339 -10.71 0.85 -5.55
C GLY A 339 -11.53 -0.13 -6.41
N PRO A 340 -11.53 0.02 -7.75
CA PRO A 340 -12.10 -0.99 -8.65
C PRO A 340 -11.40 -2.34 -8.44
N LEU A 341 -12.16 -3.42 -8.19
CA LEU A 341 -11.58 -4.73 -7.85
C LEU A 341 -10.58 -5.22 -8.90
N PHE A 342 -10.93 -5.18 -10.19
CA PHE A 342 -10.06 -5.71 -11.25
C PHE A 342 -8.74 -4.94 -11.42
N LEU A 343 -8.66 -3.68 -10.96
CA LEU A 343 -7.41 -2.92 -10.96
C LEU A 343 -6.49 -3.34 -9.80
N GLN A 344 -7.06 -3.89 -8.73
CA GLN A 344 -6.35 -4.26 -7.51
C GLN A 344 -6.06 -5.76 -7.42
N SER A 345 -6.87 -6.59 -8.08
CA SER A 345 -6.77 -8.05 -8.02
C SER A 345 -5.47 -8.54 -8.67
N GLN A 346 -4.53 -8.94 -7.84
CA GLN A 346 -3.30 -9.62 -8.23
C GLN A 346 -3.15 -10.88 -7.37
N THR A 347 -2.53 -11.89 -7.93
CA THR A 347 -2.14 -13.09 -7.18
C THR A 347 -1.17 -12.67 -6.08
N SER A 348 -1.30 -13.23 -4.88
CA SER A 348 -0.34 -12.91 -3.81
C SER A 348 1.07 -13.30 -4.28
N PRO A 349 2.08 -12.42 -4.14
CA PRO A 349 3.46 -12.73 -4.54
C PRO A 349 4.06 -13.97 -3.88
N ILE A 350 3.46 -14.42 -2.77
CA ILE A 350 3.86 -15.61 -2.02
C ILE A 350 3.59 -16.89 -2.81
N VAL A 351 2.48 -16.91 -3.55
CA VAL A 351 2.00 -18.07 -4.32
C VAL A 351 2.16 -17.87 -5.82
N ASP A 352 2.51 -16.66 -6.28
CA ASP A 352 2.64 -16.36 -7.70
C ASP A 352 3.75 -17.19 -8.37
N TYR A 353 3.47 -17.65 -9.59
CA TYR A 353 4.39 -18.46 -10.37
C TYR A 353 4.39 -18.03 -11.83
N PRO A 354 5.43 -17.30 -12.30
CA PRO A 354 5.46 -16.73 -13.64
C PRO A 354 5.88 -17.72 -14.75
N GLY A 355 6.13 -18.99 -14.41
CA GLY A 355 6.63 -20.01 -15.35
C GLY A 355 5.54 -20.92 -15.93
N SER A 356 5.93 -21.76 -16.89
CA SER A 356 5.12 -22.92 -17.32
C SER A 356 4.88 -23.84 -16.11
N ILE A 357 3.64 -24.18 -15.81
CA ILE A 357 3.22 -24.95 -14.62
C ILE A 357 3.59 -26.43 -14.81
N PRO A 358 4.75 -26.92 -14.32
CA PRO A 358 5.11 -28.32 -14.46
C PRO A 358 4.49 -29.04 -13.26
N LEU A 359 3.45 -29.83 -13.48
CA LEU A 359 2.82 -30.62 -12.42
C LEU A 359 3.45 -32.00 -12.24
N GLN A 360 4.35 -32.38 -13.15
CA GLN A 360 5.00 -33.69 -13.18
C GLN A 360 6.50 -33.55 -13.33
N ARG A 361 7.23 -34.52 -12.78
CA ARG A 361 8.67 -34.65 -12.98
C ARG A 361 8.96 -35.05 -14.44
N PRO A 362 10.04 -34.55 -15.06
CA PRO A 362 10.44 -34.99 -16.39
C PRO A 362 10.94 -36.44 -16.35
N ASP A 363 10.86 -37.15 -17.47
CA ASP A 363 11.21 -38.58 -17.55
C ASP A 363 12.67 -38.86 -17.19
N ASN A 364 13.58 -37.92 -17.49
CA ASN A 364 15.00 -38.00 -17.19
C ASN A 364 15.38 -37.50 -15.79
N PHE A 365 14.41 -37.25 -14.90
CA PHE A 365 14.66 -36.66 -13.58
C PHE A 365 15.69 -37.44 -12.75
N ASP A 366 15.60 -38.77 -12.78
CA ASP A 366 16.45 -39.67 -12.01
C ASP A 366 17.91 -39.69 -12.54
N ASP A 367 18.14 -39.19 -13.77
CA ASP A 367 19.46 -39.05 -14.39
C ASP A 367 20.12 -37.67 -14.13
N LEU A 368 19.41 -36.73 -13.52
CA LEU A 368 19.89 -35.37 -13.25
C LEU A 368 20.76 -35.28 -11.99
N GLY A 369 21.59 -34.24 -11.93
CA GLY A 369 22.37 -33.93 -10.73
C GLY A 369 21.48 -33.52 -9.54
N PRO A 370 21.95 -33.68 -8.28
CA PRO A 370 21.16 -33.37 -7.08
C PRO A 370 20.61 -31.93 -7.03
N GLU A 371 21.37 -30.96 -7.53
CA GLU A 371 20.98 -29.55 -7.60
C GLU A 371 19.80 -29.34 -8.57
N GLN A 372 19.92 -29.87 -9.79
CA GLN A 372 18.85 -29.82 -10.80
C GLN A 372 17.59 -30.55 -10.33
N GLN A 373 17.75 -31.68 -9.64
CA GLN A 373 16.63 -32.38 -9.03
C GLN A 373 15.92 -31.54 -7.96
N ALA A 374 16.69 -30.79 -7.14
CA ALA A 374 16.15 -29.90 -6.12
C ALA A 374 15.39 -28.72 -6.75
N GLU A 375 15.95 -28.10 -7.79
CA GLU A 375 15.30 -27.02 -8.54
C GLU A 375 13.97 -27.47 -9.16
N ILE A 376 13.95 -28.62 -9.84
CA ILE A 376 12.73 -29.17 -10.44
C ILE A 376 11.69 -29.48 -9.35
N LYS A 377 12.08 -30.08 -8.22
CA LYS A 377 11.17 -30.32 -7.08
C LYS A 377 10.59 -29.00 -6.57
N GLN A 378 11.40 -27.95 -6.44
CA GLN A 378 10.95 -26.64 -6.00
C GLN A 378 9.99 -26.00 -7.00
N GLN A 379 10.26 -26.10 -8.30
CA GLN A 379 9.37 -25.60 -9.36
C GLN A 379 8.03 -26.33 -9.36
N ILE A 380 8.02 -27.67 -9.26
CA ILE A 380 6.80 -28.47 -9.17
C ILE A 380 6.00 -28.10 -7.91
N PHE A 381 6.68 -27.90 -6.78
CA PHE A 381 6.00 -27.48 -5.56
C PHE A 381 5.36 -26.09 -5.71
N LYS A 382 6.10 -25.10 -6.22
CA LYS A 382 5.59 -23.73 -6.42
C LYS A 382 4.41 -23.71 -7.40
N SER A 383 4.52 -24.44 -8.51
CA SER A 383 3.45 -24.55 -9.51
C SER A 383 2.20 -25.23 -8.94
N THR A 384 2.39 -26.29 -8.14
CA THR A 384 1.29 -27.00 -7.46
C THR A 384 0.61 -26.10 -6.42
N LEU A 385 1.39 -25.39 -5.60
CA LEU A 385 0.84 -24.46 -4.61
C LEU A 385 0.05 -23.34 -5.27
N TYR A 386 0.54 -22.80 -6.39
CA TYR A 386 -0.17 -21.81 -7.19
C TYR A 386 -1.50 -22.35 -7.74
N GLN A 387 -1.52 -23.57 -8.29
CA GLN A 387 -2.75 -24.21 -8.76
C GLN A 387 -3.75 -24.43 -7.62
N LEU A 388 -3.29 -24.90 -6.45
CA LEU A 388 -4.12 -25.06 -5.27
C LEU A 388 -4.70 -23.72 -4.80
N TYR A 389 -3.91 -22.64 -4.85
CA TYR A 389 -4.40 -21.28 -4.58
C TYR A 389 -5.52 -20.86 -5.54
N LEU A 390 -5.35 -21.08 -6.85
CA LEU A 390 -6.38 -20.75 -7.83
C LEU A 390 -7.66 -21.58 -7.63
N LEU A 391 -7.54 -22.85 -7.27
CA LEU A 391 -8.67 -23.73 -6.97
C LEU A 391 -9.43 -23.27 -5.71
N GLU A 392 -8.72 -23.05 -4.60
CA GLU A 392 -9.31 -22.55 -3.34
C GLU A 392 -9.92 -21.16 -3.53
N THR A 393 -9.28 -20.30 -4.32
CA THR A 393 -9.83 -18.98 -4.70
C THR A 393 -11.10 -19.13 -5.53
N THR A 394 -11.16 -20.06 -6.47
CA THR A 394 -12.36 -20.30 -7.28
C THR A 394 -13.52 -20.79 -6.43
N GLU A 395 -13.25 -21.64 -5.44
CA GLU A 395 -14.27 -22.16 -4.53
C GLU A 395 -14.77 -21.11 -3.52
N ARG A 396 -13.85 -20.39 -2.88
CA ARG A 396 -14.16 -19.48 -1.76
C ARG A 396 -14.40 -18.04 -2.17
N ASN A 397 -13.74 -17.59 -3.24
CA ASN A 397 -13.69 -16.20 -3.71
C ASN A 397 -14.06 -16.10 -5.20
N PRO A 398 -15.29 -16.48 -5.60
CA PRO A 398 -15.68 -16.50 -7.01
C PRO A 398 -15.56 -15.13 -7.70
N LEU A 399 -15.67 -14.03 -6.95
CA LEU A 399 -15.46 -12.68 -7.46
C LEU A 399 -13.99 -12.40 -7.84
N LEU A 400 -13.05 -12.88 -7.01
CA LEU A 400 -11.62 -12.75 -7.29
C LEU A 400 -11.20 -13.66 -8.44
N ALA A 401 -11.72 -14.89 -8.45
CA ALA A 401 -11.51 -15.80 -9.57
C ALA A 401 -12.02 -15.20 -10.89
N LYS A 402 -13.19 -14.55 -10.88
CA LYS A 402 -13.70 -13.82 -12.05
C LYS A 402 -12.80 -12.66 -12.46
N ALA A 403 -12.21 -11.94 -11.50
CA ALA A 403 -11.26 -10.87 -11.80
C ALA A 403 -9.96 -11.41 -12.43
N PHE A 404 -9.44 -12.55 -11.95
CA PHE A 404 -8.26 -13.21 -12.54
C PHE A 404 -8.49 -13.71 -13.98
N HIS A 405 -9.72 -14.14 -14.29
CA HIS A 405 -10.11 -14.59 -15.62
C HIS A 405 -10.78 -13.50 -16.48
N LEU A 406 -10.63 -12.22 -16.10
CA LEU A 406 -11.19 -11.13 -16.87
C LEU A 406 -10.54 -11.08 -18.26
N ASP A 407 -11.37 -11.18 -19.30
CA ASP A 407 -10.94 -11.01 -20.68
C ASP A 407 -10.22 -9.68 -20.88
N HIS A 408 -9.01 -9.77 -21.45
CA HIS A 408 -8.13 -8.63 -21.65
C HIS A 408 -7.81 -7.86 -20.35
N GLY A 409 -7.82 -8.52 -19.19
CA GLY A 409 -7.61 -7.87 -17.88
C GLY A 409 -6.33 -7.04 -17.80
N LYS A 410 -5.19 -7.56 -18.28
CA LYS A 410 -3.93 -6.79 -18.36
C LYS A 410 -4.05 -5.60 -19.32
N THR A 411 -4.61 -5.82 -20.52
CA THR A 411 -4.84 -4.76 -21.52
C THR A 411 -5.70 -3.62 -20.97
N ARG A 412 -6.67 -3.92 -20.11
CA ARG A 412 -7.52 -2.92 -19.44
C ARG A 412 -6.81 -2.21 -18.28
N ARG A 413 -6.07 -2.95 -17.46
CA ARG A 413 -5.44 -2.43 -16.23
C ARG A 413 -4.24 -1.52 -16.53
N LEU A 414 -3.31 -1.97 -17.38
CA LEU A 414 -2.02 -1.29 -17.60
C LEU A 414 -2.14 0.17 -18.07
N PRO A 415 -3.07 0.56 -18.97
CA PRO A 415 -3.25 1.96 -19.33
C PRO A 415 -3.59 2.85 -18.14
N VAL A 416 -4.41 2.38 -17.19
CA VAL A 416 -4.79 3.15 -15.99
C VAL A 416 -3.59 3.31 -15.05
N GLU A 417 -2.81 2.26 -14.86
CA GLU A 417 -1.62 2.28 -14.01
C GLU A 417 -0.53 3.22 -14.54
N PHE A 418 -0.19 3.08 -15.82
CA PHE A 418 0.87 3.89 -16.42
C PHE A 418 0.45 5.34 -16.65
N ALA A 419 -0.83 5.61 -16.92
CA ALA A 419 -1.32 6.97 -17.12
C ALA A 419 -1.01 7.89 -15.94
N GLY A 420 -0.88 7.34 -14.72
CA GLY A 420 -0.67 8.10 -13.50
C GLY A 420 0.76 8.56 -13.23
N ASN A 421 1.76 8.12 -13.99
CA ASN A 421 3.14 8.51 -13.70
C ASN A 421 4.02 8.67 -14.94
N THR A 422 3.41 8.93 -16.10
CA THR A 422 4.11 8.83 -17.40
C THR A 422 5.40 9.65 -17.46
N TRP A 423 5.46 10.84 -16.85
CA TRP A 423 6.62 11.73 -16.93
C TRP A 423 7.83 11.26 -16.11
N ASP A 424 7.59 10.79 -14.89
CA ASP A 424 8.68 10.31 -14.01
C ASP A 424 9.01 8.83 -14.28
N ASP A 425 8.11 8.07 -14.90
CA ASP A 425 8.25 6.66 -15.26
C ASP A 425 8.46 6.49 -16.78
N ASP A 426 8.10 5.35 -17.37
CA ASP A 426 8.33 5.04 -18.78
C ASP A 426 7.10 5.30 -19.70
N ILE A 427 7.26 6.27 -20.63
CA ILE A 427 6.31 6.57 -21.71
C ILE A 427 6.14 5.41 -22.70
N VAL A 428 7.17 4.57 -22.87
CA VAL A 428 7.13 3.46 -23.85
C VAL A 428 6.14 2.40 -23.40
N SER A 429 6.21 1.98 -22.14
CA SER A 429 5.25 1.07 -21.52
C SER A 429 3.82 1.61 -21.59
N PHE A 430 3.63 2.92 -21.36
CA PHE A 430 2.31 3.53 -21.50
C PHE A 430 1.79 3.48 -22.94
N ARG A 431 2.66 3.79 -23.91
CA ARG A 431 2.31 3.75 -25.33
C ARG A 431 1.94 2.34 -25.78
N GLU A 432 2.71 1.33 -25.36
CA GLU A 432 2.43 -0.08 -25.65
C GLU A 432 1.08 -0.50 -25.06
N ALA A 433 0.80 -0.12 -23.82
CA ALA A 433 -0.49 -0.39 -23.18
C ALA A 433 -1.68 0.18 -23.99
N LEU A 434 -1.56 1.40 -24.51
CA LEU A 434 -2.61 2.01 -25.35
C LEU A 434 -2.74 1.34 -26.73
N ILE A 435 -1.64 0.90 -27.35
CA ILE A 435 -1.68 0.14 -28.61
C ILE A 435 -2.40 -1.20 -28.41
N ASN A 436 -2.16 -1.85 -27.27
CA ASN A 436 -2.83 -3.11 -26.95
C ASN A 436 -4.34 -2.95 -26.70
N VAL A 437 -4.81 -1.76 -26.33
CA VAL A 437 -6.25 -1.45 -26.23
C VAL A 437 -6.89 -1.24 -27.60
N GLU A 438 -6.12 -0.72 -28.56
CA GLU A 438 -6.58 -0.49 -29.94
C GLU A 438 -6.71 -1.79 -30.75
N ARG A 439 -5.83 -2.76 -30.49
CA ARG A 439 -5.81 -4.09 -31.11
C ARG A 439 -6.84 -5.02 -30.48
#